data_AF-A0AAU6IKI6-F1
#
_entry.id   AF-A0AAU6IKI6-F1
#
_cell.length_a   1.000
_cell.length_b   1.000
_cell.length_c   1.000
_cell.angle_alpha   90.00
_cell.angle_beta   90.00
_cell.angle_gamma   90.00
#
_symmetry.space_group_name_H-M   'P 1'
#
loop_
_entity.id
_entity.type
_entity.pdbx_description
1 polymer ?
#
loop_
_entity_poly.entity_id
_entity_poly.type
_entity_poly.pdbx_seq_one_letter_code
_entity_poly.pdbx_strand_id
1 'polypeptide(L)'
;MRIRIDAVDLPGRTCPAPADAAFPVYRDIHVAVQRRDRPAELLDPQPGDARSATWTLPCTATVSPAGTDVQGPYVQDRLGRRFVYLSWGTVDESGVFTMFRRAKLMLDAVPAQVLADAAREGLLVGHLGLSDAHGNPLCARVEPPHITWTAGPAQPVGRNRHMRVPGATSA
;
A
#
# COMPACT_ATOMS: atom_id res chain seq x y z
N MET A 1 12.92 -0.95 9.39
CA MET A 1 12.21 -1.95 8.55
C MET A 1 11.45 -1.20 7.45
N ARG A 2 10.97 -1.86 6.40
CA ARG A 2 10.01 -1.31 5.44
C ARG A 2 8.85 -2.27 5.25
N ILE A 3 7.68 -1.74 4.90
CA ILE A 3 6.56 -2.53 4.40
C ILE A 3 6.45 -2.26 2.90
N ARG A 4 6.51 -3.29 2.07
CA ARG A 4 6.19 -3.19 0.64
C ARG A 4 4.83 -3.82 0.40
N ILE A 5 3.97 -3.12 -0.34
CA ILE A 5 2.70 -3.64 -0.80
C ILE A 5 2.86 -3.84 -2.30
N ASP A 6 2.70 -5.08 -2.76
CA ASP A 6 2.76 -5.45 -4.18
C ASP A 6 1.37 -5.95 -4.59
N ALA A 7 0.71 -5.18 -5.44
CA ALA A 7 -0.69 -5.35 -5.74
C ALA A 7 -0.95 -5.55 -7.24
N VAL A 8 -1.91 -6.40 -7.56
CA VAL A 8 -2.36 -6.72 -8.93
C VAL A 8 -3.88 -6.68 -8.98
N ASP A 9 -4.46 -6.99 -10.15
CA ASP A 9 -5.91 -7.17 -10.32
C ASP A 9 -6.70 -5.95 -9.81
N LEU A 10 -6.43 -4.79 -10.42
CA LEU A 10 -7.09 -3.54 -10.06
C LEU A 10 -8.49 -3.47 -10.73
N PRO A 11 -9.46 -2.79 -10.11
CA PRO A 11 -10.89 -2.85 -10.48
C PRO A 11 -11.25 -2.08 -11.78
N GLY A 12 -10.27 -1.49 -12.46
CA GLY A 12 -10.48 -0.57 -13.57
C GLY A 12 -10.79 0.86 -13.14
N ARG A 13 -11.11 1.71 -14.13
CA ARG A 13 -11.30 3.16 -13.94
C ARG A 13 -12.72 3.54 -13.54
N THR A 14 -13.64 2.57 -13.49
CA THR A 14 -15.05 2.81 -13.23
C THR A 14 -15.63 1.74 -12.34
N CYS A 15 -16.52 2.11 -11.42
CA CYS A 15 -17.34 1.16 -10.66
C CYS A 15 -18.71 1.76 -10.31
N PRO A 16 -19.73 0.94 -10.04
CA PRO A 16 -21.04 1.43 -9.65
C PRO A 16 -20.97 2.32 -8.41
N ALA A 17 -21.70 3.43 -8.44
CA ALA A 17 -21.91 4.26 -7.27
C ALA A 17 -22.99 3.62 -6.36
N PRO A 18 -23.05 3.98 -5.06
CA PRO A 18 -24.17 3.62 -4.20
C PRO A 18 -25.51 4.05 -4.80
N ALA A 19 -26.57 3.30 -4.50
CA ALA A 19 -27.90 3.54 -5.09
C ALA A 19 -28.49 4.93 -4.75
N ASP A 20 -28.03 5.53 -3.66
CA ASP A 20 -28.43 6.86 -3.18
C ASP A 20 -27.54 7.99 -3.71
N ALA A 21 -26.52 7.69 -4.53
CA ALA A 21 -25.69 8.71 -5.15
C ALA A 21 -26.44 9.44 -6.27
N ALA A 22 -26.15 10.74 -6.42
CA ALA A 22 -26.71 11.57 -7.51
C ALA A 22 -26.21 11.20 -8.91
N PHE A 23 -25.27 10.26 -9.01
CA PHE A 23 -24.67 9.76 -10.25
C PHE A 23 -24.57 8.24 -10.19
N PRO A 24 -24.61 7.53 -11.33
CA PRO A 24 -24.71 6.07 -11.33
C PRO A 24 -23.37 5.34 -11.17
N VAL A 25 -22.25 5.99 -11.51
CA VAL A 25 -20.93 5.35 -11.65
C VAL A 25 -19.83 6.30 -11.19
N TYR A 26 -18.91 5.82 -10.38
CA TYR A 26 -17.62 6.49 -10.15
C TYR A 26 -16.74 6.35 -11.39
N ARG A 27 -16.07 7.43 -11.78
CA ARG A 27 -15.14 7.47 -12.90
C ARG A 27 -13.79 7.94 -12.40
N ASP A 28 -12.76 7.71 -13.21
CA ASP A 28 -11.40 8.16 -12.92
C ASP A 28 -10.87 7.64 -11.57
N ILE A 29 -11.19 6.37 -11.27
CA ILE A 29 -10.85 5.74 -10.00
C ILE A 29 -9.35 5.52 -9.87
N HIS A 30 -8.81 5.94 -8.73
CA HIS A 30 -7.43 5.75 -8.31
C HIS A 30 -7.36 5.11 -6.93
N VAL A 31 -6.23 4.49 -6.62
CA VAL A 31 -5.89 3.94 -5.30
C VAL A 31 -4.59 4.53 -4.79
N ALA A 32 -4.52 4.83 -3.50
CA ALA A 32 -3.30 5.30 -2.86
C ALA A 32 -3.18 4.78 -1.41
N VAL A 33 -1.96 4.78 -0.87
CA VAL A 33 -1.76 4.54 0.56
C VAL A 33 -1.99 5.83 1.34
N GLN A 34 -2.88 5.80 2.33
CA GLN A 34 -3.23 6.98 3.11
C GLN A 34 -2.31 7.12 4.34
N ARG A 35 -1.76 8.33 4.54
CA ARG A 35 -0.98 8.63 5.74
C ARG A 35 -1.87 8.64 7.00
N ARG A 36 -1.30 8.18 8.12
CA ARG A 36 -1.92 8.24 9.44
C ARG A 36 -2.11 9.71 9.86
N ASP A 37 -3.29 9.99 10.40
CA ASP A 37 -3.71 11.30 10.93
C ASP A 37 -3.64 12.48 9.93
N ARG A 38 -3.42 12.17 8.64
CA ARG A 38 -3.37 13.13 7.53
C ARG A 38 -4.11 12.56 6.31
N PRO A 39 -5.47 12.53 6.31
CA PRO A 39 -6.23 11.84 5.28
C PRO A 39 -6.04 12.35 3.85
N ALA A 40 -5.66 13.62 3.68
CA ALA A 40 -5.36 14.23 2.39
C ALA A 40 -3.94 13.91 1.89
N GLU A 41 -3.05 13.39 2.74
CA GLU A 41 -1.70 13.01 2.33
C GLU A 41 -1.72 11.55 1.84
N LEU A 42 -1.73 11.40 0.52
CA LEU A 42 -1.77 10.13 -0.19
C LEU A 42 -0.40 9.84 -0.82
N LEU A 43 0.10 8.62 -0.64
CA LEU A 43 1.35 8.18 -1.23
C LEU A 43 1.09 7.54 -2.61
N ASP A 44 1.73 8.10 -3.62
CA ASP A 44 1.79 7.63 -5.01
C ASP A 44 0.46 7.05 -5.53
N PRO A 45 -0.59 7.87 -5.74
CA PRO A 45 -1.84 7.40 -6.32
C PRO A 45 -1.62 6.68 -7.65
N GLN A 46 -2.25 5.52 -7.81
CA GLN A 46 -2.19 4.68 -8.99
C GLN A 46 -3.55 4.61 -9.67
N PRO A 47 -3.62 4.67 -11.01
CA PRO A 47 -4.88 4.54 -11.73
C PRO A 47 -5.43 3.13 -11.57
N GLY A 48 -6.75 3.01 -11.47
CA GLY A 48 -7.45 1.75 -11.23
C GLY A 48 -7.33 0.72 -12.36
N ASP A 49 -6.79 1.07 -13.52
CA ASP A 49 -6.47 0.15 -14.62
C ASP A 49 -4.97 -0.13 -14.78
N ALA A 50 -4.13 0.33 -13.84
CA ALA A 50 -2.73 -0.06 -13.84
C ALA A 50 -2.61 -1.59 -13.76
N ARG A 51 -1.63 -2.15 -14.48
CA ARG A 51 -1.35 -3.59 -14.45
C ARG A 51 -1.00 -4.09 -13.03
N SER A 52 -0.34 -3.24 -12.26
CA SER A 52 0.10 -3.50 -10.90
C SER A 52 0.37 -2.19 -10.18
N ALA A 53 0.36 -2.22 -8.85
CA ALA A 53 0.72 -1.09 -8.00
C ALA A 53 1.69 -1.55 -6.90
N THR A 54 2.74 -0.77 -6.65
CA THR A 54 3.69 -1.04 -5.56
C THR A 54 3.90 0.20 -4.71
N TRP A 55 3.81 0.06 -3.39
CA TRP A 55 4.16 1.10 -2.43
C TRP A 55 5.19 0.58 -1.44
N THR A 56 6.13 1.43 -1.05
CA THR A 56 7.11 1.12 0.01
C THR A 56 6.99 2.13 1.14
N LEU A 57 6.69 1.62 2.33
CA LEU A 57 6.35 2.42 3.51
C LEU A 57 7.50 2.33 4.52
N PRO A 58 8.05 3.47 4.99
CA PRO A 58 9.00 3.45 6.09
C PRO A 58 8.27 3.03 7.38
N CYS A 59 8.92 2.17 8.18
CA CYS A 59 8.41 1.76 9.48
C CYS A 59 9.53 1.31 10.43
N THR A 60 9.21 1.31 11.72
CA THR A 60 10.03 0.73 12.78
C THR A 60 9.34 -0.52 13.30
N ALA A 61 10.14 -1.55 13.57
CA ALA A 61 9.69 -2.76 14.26
C ALA A 61 10.40 -2.83 15.61
N THR A 62 9.63 -3.02 16.68
CA THR A 62 10.13 -3.19 18.04
C THR A 62 9.80 -4.61 18.48
N VAL A 63 10.83 -5.44 18.63
CA VAL A 63 10.68 -6.84 19.07
C VAL A 63 10.60 -6.88 20.59
N SER A 64 9.63 -7.63 21.12
CA SER A 64 9.44 -7.85 22.55
C SER A 64 8.98 -9.29 22.82
N PRO A 65 9.01 -9.77 24.09
CA PRO A 65 8.44 -11.07 24.45
C PRO A 65 6.95 -11.21 24.12
N ALA A 66 6.20 -10.11 24.03
CA ALA A 66 4.77 -10.11 23.67
C ALA A 66 4.53 -10.17 22.15
N GLY A 67 5.59 -10.08 21.34
CA GLY A 67 5.53 -10.01 19.88
C GLY A 67 6.27 -8.80 19.32
N THR A 68 6.13 -8.61 18.00
CA THR A 68 6.75 -7.49 17.28
C THR A 68 5.71 -6.39 17.06
N ASP A 69 5.92 -5.20 17.64
CA ASP A 69 5.11 -4.01 17.35
C ASP A 69 5.66 -3.27 16.14
N VAL A 70 4.77 -2.80 15.26
CA VAL A 70 5.13 -2.07 14.04
C VAL A 70 4.53 -0.68 14.08
N GLN A 71 5.37 0.33 13.86
CA GLN A 71 4.98 1.73 13.89
C GLN A 71 5.53 2.46 12.67
N GLY A 72 4.81 3.48 12.21
CA GLY A 72 5.25 4.30 11.08
C GLY A 72 4.18 5.30 10.62
N PRO A 73 4.54 6.23 9.73
CA PRO A 73 3.63 7.28 9.27
C PRO A 73 2.40 6.77 8.50
N TYR A 74 2.45 5.53 7.97
CA TYR A 74 1.34 4.90 7.24
C TYR A 74 0.67 3.77 8.03
N VAL A 75 1.21 3.42 9.20
CA VAL A 75 0.64 2.41 10.08
C VAL A 75 -0.39 3.07 10.99
N GLN A 76 -1.65 2.69 10.80
CA GLN A 76 -2.76 3.14 11.62
C GLN A 76 -2.75 2.42 12.96
N ASP A 77 -3.24 3.11 13.98
CA ASP A 77 -3.44 2.60 15.33
C ASP A 77 -4.79 3.07 15.83
N ARG A 78 -5.79 2.21 15.74
CA ARG A 78 -7.16 2.54 16.14
C ARG A 78 -7.78 1.34 16.82
N LEU A 79 -8.35 1.55 18.00
CA LEU A 79 -9.05 0.53 18.78
C LEU A 79 -8.16 -0.72 19.04
N GLY A 80 -6.87 -0.51 19.30
CA GLY A 80 -5.91 -1.59 19.57
C GLY A 80 -5.55 -2.45 18.37
N ARG A 81 -5.81 -1.98 17.13
CA ARG A 81 -5.49 -2.71 15.91
C ARG A 81 -4.53 -1.95 15.01
N ARG A 82 -3.55 -2.66 14.43
CA ARG A 82 -2.57 -2.12 13.49
C ARG A 82 -2.94 -2.49 12.06
N PHE A 83 -2.97 -1.51 11.17
CA PHE A 83 -3.26 -1.74 9.75
C PHE A 83 -2.74 -0.60 8.86
N VAL A 84 -2.67 -0.83 7.56
CA VAL A 84 -2.41 0.20 6.54
C VAL A 84 -3.70 0.51 5.79
N TYR A 85 -3.97 1.78 5.51
CA TYR A 85 -5.11 2.18 4.67
C TYR A 85 -4.73 2.20 3.19
N LEU A 86 -5.49 1.46 2.38
CA LEU A 86 -5.65 1.75 0.97
C LEU A 86 -6.93 2.56 0.77
N SER A 87 -6.80 3.70 0.11
CA SER A 87 -7.91 4.61 -0.17
C SER A 87 -8.21 4.63 -1.65
N TRP A 88 -9.48 4.41 -1.98
CA TRP A 88 -10.04 4.53 -3.32
C TRP A 88 -10.76 5.86 -3.44
N GLY A 89 -10.54 6.54 -4.56
CA GLY A 89 -11.14 7.83 -4.84
C GLY A 89 -11.24 8.11 -6.32
N THR A 90 -12.06 9.08 -6.67
CA THR A 90 -12.11 9.66 -8.01
C THR A 90 -11.13 10.82 -8.08
N VAL A 91 -10.49 11.02 -9.23
CA VAL A 91 -9.65 12.19 -9.48
C VAL A 91 -10.37 13.07 -10.50
N ASP A 92 -10.57 14.34 -10.17
CA ASP A 92 -11.19 15.30 -11.09
C ASP A 92 -10.17 15.91 -12.07
N GLU A 93 -10.65 16.77 -12.98
CA GLU A 93 -9.82 17.43 -13.99
C GLU A 93 -8.70 18.31 -13.39
N SER A 94 -8.86 18.76 -12.15
CA SER A 94 -7.85 19.54 -11.42
C SER A 94 -6.84 18.66 -10.67
N GLY A 95 -7.00 17.33 -10.74
CA GLY A 95 -6.17 16.36 -10.04
C GLY A 95 -6.57 16.15 -8.59
N VAL A 96 -7.72 16.65 -8.14
CA VAL A 96 -8.15 16.50 -6.74
C VAL A 96 -8.71 15.11 -6.51
N PHE A 97 -8.13 14.40 -5.55
CA PHE A 97 -8.58 13.08 -5.13
C PHE A 97 -9.72 13.17 -4.12
N THR A 98 -10.88 12.63 -4.46
CA THR A 98 -12.04 12.52 -3.56
C THR A 98 -12.27 11.06 -3.20
N MET A 99 -11.96 10.71 -1.95
CA MET A 99 -12.09 9.34 -1.43
C MET A 99 -13.56 8.93 -1.30
N PHE A 100 -13.91 7.73 -1.76
CA PHE A 100 -15.23 7.12 -1.56
C PHE A 100 -15.19 5.76 -0.85
N ARG A 101 -14.03 5.10 -0.78
CA ARG A 101 -13.92 3.74 -0.22
C ARG A 101 -12.53 3.47 0.34
N ARG A 102 -12.42 2.57 1.32
CA ARG A 102 -11.14 2.15 1.92
C ARG A 102 -11.09 0.65 2.20
N ALA A 103 -9.87 0.11 2.09
CA ALA A 103 -9.47 -1.18 2.62
C ALA A 103 -8.42 -1.00 3.74
N LYS A 104 -8.40 -1.93 4.68
CA LYS A 104 -7.48 -1.98 5.83
C LYS A 104 -6.63 -3.25 5.70
N LEU A 105 -5.37 -3.10 5.32
CA LEU A 105 -4.41 -4.21 5.29
C LEU A 105 -3.97 -4.48 6.73
N MET A 106 -4.47 -5.56 7.32
CA MET A 106 -4.32 -5.80 8.75
C MET A 106 -2.93 -6.34 9.06
N LEU A 107 -2.15 -5.59 9.84
CA LEU A 107 -0.84 -6.01 10.30
C LEU A 107 -0.94 -7.01 11.46
N ASP A 108 -2.02 -6.93 12.26
CA ASP A 108 -2.29 -7.91 13.33
C ASP A 108 -2.57 -9.33 12.80
N ALA A 109 -2.89 -9.45 11.51
CA ALA A 109 -3.13 -10.73 10.84
C ALA A 109 -1.88 -11.29 10.15
N VAL A 110 -0.71 -10.63 10.28
CA VAL A 110 0.56 -11.15 9.80
C VAL A 110 0.98 -12.32 10.69
N PRO A 111 1.35 -13.50 10.14
CA PRO A 111 1.87 -14.59 10.95
C PRO A 111 3.08 -14.13 11.77
N ALA A 112 3.11 -14.45 13.07
CA ALA A 112 4.13 -13.94 13.99
C ALA A 112 5.56 -14.22 13.52
N GLN A 113 5.81 -15.41 12.96
CA GLN A 113 7.11 -15.78 12.42
C GLN A 113 7.51 -14.92 11.22
N VAL A 114 6.59 -14.67 10.28
CA VAL A 114 6.83 -13.78 9.13
C VAL A 114 7.17 -12.38 9.61
N LEU A 115 6.47 -11.87 10.63
CA LEU A 115 6.75 -10.54 11.16
C LEU A 115 8.10 -10.46 11.87
N ALA A 116 8.47 -11.48 12.64
CA ALA A 116 9.78 -11.57 13.28
C ALA A 116 10.92 -11.66 12.26
N ASP A 117 10.74 -12.45 11.20
CA ASP A 117 11.70 -12.55 10.10
C ASP A 117 11.82 -11.23 9.34
N ALA A 118 10.71 -10.54 9.07
CA ALA A 118 10.73 -9.22 8.45
C ALA A 118 11.41 -8.16 9.33
N ALA A 119 11.26 -8.23 10.65
CA ALA A 119 11.96 -7.34 11.58
C ALA A 119 13.48 -7.57 11.54
N ARG A 120 13.92 -8.82 11.42
CA ARG A 120 15.34 -9.21 11.28
C ARG A 120 15.92 -8.84 9.92
N GLU A 121 15.19 -9.10 8.84
CA GLU A 121 15.67 -8.94 7.45
C GLU A 121 15.42 -7.54 6.88
N GLY A 122 14.49 -6.80 7.49
CA GLY A 122 14.22 -5.41 7.21
C GLY A 122 13.09 -5.13 6.21
N LEU A 123 12.42 -6.15 5.67
CA LEU A 123 11.28 -5.99 4.75
C LEU A 123 10.14 -6.96 5.05
N LEU A 124 8.93 -6.41 5.21
CA LEU A 124 7.66 -7.12 5.18
C LEU A 124 6.99 -6.85 3.83
N VAL A 125 6.57 -7.88 3.10
CA VAL A 125 5.89 -7.74 1.80
C VAL A 125 4.47 -8.29 1.87
N GLY A 126 3.48 -7.48 1.50
CA GLY A 126 2.09 -7.88 1.35
C GLY A 126 1.70 -8.00 -0.13
N HIS A 127 1.27 -9.18 -0.55
CA HIS A 127 0.78 -9.48 -1.90
C HIS A 127 -0.73 -9.66 -1.92
N LEU A 128 -1.44 -8.93 -2.80
CA LEU A 128 -2.90 -8.96 -2.87
C LEU A 128 -3.45 -8.58 -4.26
N GLY A 129 -4.66 -9.03 -4.56
CA GLY A 129 -5.52 -8.42 -5.59
C GLY A 129 -6.21 -7.18 -5.04
N LEU A 130 -6.59 -6.22 -5.90
CA LEU A 130 -7.24 -4.97 -5.50
C LEU A 130 -8.71 -4.87 -5.93
N SER A 131 -9.24 -5.92 -6.54
CA SER A 131 -10.65 -6.07 -6.84
C SER A 131 -11.33 -7.04 -5.84
N ASP A 132 -12.62 -6.86 -5.60
CA ASP A 132 -13.46 -7.81 -4.89
C ASP A 132 -14.07 -8.85 -5.84
N ALA A 133 -14.89 -9.77 -5.32
CA ALA A 133 -15.52 -10.83 -6.11
C ALA A 133 -16.43 -10.32 -7.25
N HIS A 134 -16.80 -9.04 -7.24
CA HIS A 134 -17.60 -8.40 -8.28
C HIS A 134 -16.76 -7.51 -9.21
N GLY A 135 -15.43 -7.53 -9.09
CA GLY A 135 -14.52 -6.66 -9.82
C GLY A 135 -14.50 -5.22 -9.32
N ASN A 136 -15.12 -4.93 -8.17
CA ASN A 136 -15.17 -3.58 -7.60
C ASN A 136 -13.97 -3.32 -6.68
N PRO A 137 -13.69 -2.06 -6.31
CA PRO A 137 -12.52 -1.78 -5.50
C PRO A 137 -12.57 -2.48 -4.14
N LEU A 138 -11.48 -3.17 -3.78
CA LEU A 138 -11.34 -3.92 -2.52
C LEU A 138 -11.60 -3.00 -1.32
N CYS A 139 -12.27 -3.52 -0.28
CA CYS A 139 -12.68 -2.73 0.87
C CYS A 139 -12.64 -3.49 2.19
N ALA A 140 -13.04 -2.83 3.28
CA ALA A 140 -13.15 -3.41 4.61
C ALA A 140 -11.80 -3.92 5.14
N ARG A 141 -11.78 -5.05 5.87
CA ARG A 141 -10.54 -5.64 6.40
C ARG A 141 -9.98 -6.61 5.37
N VAL A 142 -8.68 -6.50 5.14
CA VAL A 142 -7.92 -7.40 4.27
C VAL A 142 -6.96 -8.18 5.18
N GLU A 143 -7.28 -9.45 5.34
CA GLU A 143 -6.58 -10.44 6.16
C GLU A 143 -6.34 -11.67 5.23
N PRO A 144 -5.41 -12.59 5.55
CA PRO A 144 -5.29 -13.85 4.81
C PRO A 144 -6.65 -14.58 4.73
N PRO A 145 -7.00 -15.20 3.58
CA PRO A 145 -6.16 -15.46 2.40
C PRO A 145 -6.16 -14.33 1.35
N HIS A 146 -6.85 -13.21 1.57
CA HIS A 146 -6.93 -12.12 0.57
C HIS A 146 -5.64 -11.31 0.44
N ILE A 147 -4.75 -11.42 1.42
CA ILE A 147 -3.38 -10.92 1.36
C ILE A 147 -2.43 -12.03 1.84
N THR A 148 -1.32 -12.19 1.13
CA THR A 148 -0.20 -13.04 1.54
C THR A 148 0.93 -12.17 2.06
N TRP A 149 1.41 -12.45 3.25
CA TRP A 149 2.54 -11.75 3.86
C TRP A 149 3.80 -12.60 3.79
N THR A 150 4.92 -12.00 3.39
CA THR A 150 6.24 -12.64 3.38
C THR A 150 7.30 -11.70 3.96
N ALA A 151 8.38 -12.28 4.49
CA ALA A 151 9.57 -11.56 4.89
C ALA A 151 10.59 -11.57 3.75
N GLY A 152 11.45 -10.56 3.71
CA GLY A 152 12.60 -10.57 2.82
C GLY A 152 13.70 -9.61 3.26
N PRO A 153 14.85 -9.66 2.57
CA PRO A 153 15.93 -8.71 2.82
C PRO A 153 15.51 -7.32 2.35
N ALA A 154 15.71 -6.31 3.20
CA ALA A 154 15.72 -4.93 2.74
C ALA A 154 16.79 -4.81 1.65
N GLN A 155 16.40 -4.43 0.43
CA GLN A 155 17.39 -4.11 -0.59
C GLN A 155 18.34 -3.05 -0.02
N PRO A 156 19.67 -3.23 -0.15
CA PRO A 156 20.61 -2.16 0.13
C PRO A 156 20.17 -0.96 -0.68
N VAL A 157 20.12 0.23 -0.07
CA VAL A 157 19.94 1.45 -0.84
C VAL A 157 21.03 1.45 -1.91
N GLY A 158 20.63 1.31 -3.18
CA GLY A 158 21.57 1.27 -4.28
C GLY A 158 22.38 2.55 -4.22
N ARG A 159 23.67 2.43 -3.89
CA ARG A 159 24.65 3.49 -4.09
C ARG A 159 24.47 3.92 -5.55
N ASN A 160 23.99 5.14 -5.79
CA ASN A 160 23.81 5.71 -7.12
C ASN A 160 24.96 5.24 -8.02
N ARG A 161 24.66 4.37 -8.99
CA ARG A 161 25.57 4.09 -10.10
C ARG A 161 25.68 5.39 -10.87
N HIS A 162 26.56 6.27 -10.42
CA HIS A 162 27.07 7.34 -11.24
C HIS A 162 27.72 6.65 -12.42
N MET A 163 27.10 6.80 -13.58
CA MET A 163 27.74 6.56 -14.86
C MET A 163 28.97 7.48 -14.89
N ARG A 164 30.14 6.95 -14.52
CA ARG A 164 31.40 7.59 -14.89
C ARG A 164 31.46 7.51 -16.40
N VAL A 165 31.38 8.66 -17.05
CA VAL A 165 31.81 8.82 -18.44
C VAL A 165 33.29 8.41 -18.48
N PRO A 166 33.68 7.40 -19.28
CA PRO A 166 35.09 7.06 -19.46
C PRO A 166 35.83 8.26 -20.08
N GLY A 167 37.09 8.42 -19.68
CA GLY A 167 37.86 9.64 -19.85
C GLY A 167 37.91 10.21 -21.26
N ALA A 168 37.82 11.53 -21.34
CA ALA A 168 38.54 12.26 -22.37
C ALA A 168 40.02 12.26 -21.96
N THR A 169 40.83 11.51 -22.70
CA THR A 169 42.28 11.67 -22.70
C THR A 169 42.71 12.02 -24.12
N SER A 170 43.59 13.02 -24.20
CA SER A 170 44.39 13.46 -25.35
C SER A 170 43.64 14.36 -26.35
N ALA A 171 44.21 15.46 -26.86
CA ALA A 171 45.55 16.04 -26.78
C ALA A 171 45.43 17.56 -26.93
#